data_AF-Y0KE35-F1
#
_entry.id   AF-Y0KE35-F1
#
_cell.length_a   1.000
_cell.length_b   1.000
_cell.length_c   1.000
_cell.angle_alpha   90.00
_cell.angle_beta   90.00
_cell.angle_gamma   90.00
#
_symmetry.space_group_name_H-M   'P 1'
#
loop_
_entity.id
_entity.type
_entity.pdbx_description
1 polymer ?
#
loop_
_entity_poly.entity_id
_entity_poly.type
_entity_poly.pdbx_seq_one_letter_code
_entity_poly.pdbx_strand_id
1 'polypeptide(L)'
;MKNNKLVLLARFATQARRFIGAVNVTKMSTDESYALQTILNAKVSDNAELKELAKKISQSLILNQKLLEAIDHFLAGYIAVDELPKVEYFIQRFATHIYKITPESGDYRHAVSEFLAEVDEHCHPFCTQMIRLFYPYWAAEFAYQGSAQYLNLSSDLTSLTSSPKSLLDLWEEAESSLLSTTEQSLLNYFMTDMLNKEISQDAVDARQKIAKILTVELRNNQAETHSDYRKTVDKIRAIINKHDLKTLFLEVSRDFYSYWSRSTQQHQHLK
;
A
#
# COMPACT_ATOMS: atom_id res chain seq x y z
N MET A 1 3.81 41.62 -6.01
CA MET A 1 3.17 40.65 -5.09
C MET A 1 2.11 41.36 -4.27
N LYS A 2 0.86 40.87 -4.23
CA LYS A 2 -0.24 41.47 -3.44
C LYS A 2 0.11 41.43 -1.93
N ASN A 3 -0.04 42.53 -1.20
CA ASN A 3 0.29 42.67 0.24
C ASN A 3 -0.16 41.48 1.11
N ASN A 4 -1.31 40.88 0.80
CA ASN A 4 -1.83 39.71 1.51
C ASN A 4 -0.93 38.46 1.43
N LYS A 5 -0.19 38.24 0.32
CA LYS A 5 0.72 37.09 0.19
C LYS A 5 1.94 37.22 1.11
N LEU A 6 2.48 38.42 1.22
CA LEU A 6 3.64 38.72 2.07
C LEU A 6 3.30 38.58 3.56
N VAL A 7 2.14 39.09 3.97
CA VAL A 7 1.64 38.94 5.35
C VAL A 7 1.43 37.46 5.71
N LEU A 8 0.89 36.67 4.78
CA LEU A 8 0.63 35.25 5.01
C LEU A 8 1.92 34.42 5.09
N LEU A 9 2.91 34.71 4.24
CA LEU A 9 4.25 34.09 4.32
C LEU A 9 5.00 34.47 5.60
N ALA A 10 4.91 35.74 6.04
CA ALA A 10 5.55 36.19 7.27
C ALA A 10 4.92 35.53 8.52
N ARG A 11 3.59 35.40 8.55
CA ARG A 11 2.88 34.68 9.62
C ARG A 11 3.29 33.20 9.66
N PHE A 12 3.36 32.55 8.51
CA PHE A 12 3.84 31.17 8.42
C PHE A 12 5.30 31.03 8.87
N ALA A 13 6.22 31.87 8.41
CA ALA A 13 7.62 31.78 8.78
C ALA A 13 7.83 31.96 10.30
N THR A 14 7.01 32.81 10.93
CA THR A 14 7.03 33.02 12.38
C THR A 14 6.59 31.77 13.14
N GLN A 15 5.51 31.12 12.68
CA GLN A 15 5.00 29.89 13.30
C GLN A 15 5.93 28.70 13.03
N ALA A 16 6.40 28.57 11.79
CA ALA A 16 7.29 27.52 11.32
C ALA A 16 8.62 27.48 12.09
N ARG A 17 9.12 28.64 12.55
CA ARG A 17 10.38 28.73 13.30
C ARG A 17 10.47 27.77 14.50
N ARG A 18 9.34 27.52 15.17
CA ARG A 18 9.27 26.66 16.36
C ARG A 18 9.25 25.16 16.04
N PHE A 19 8.86 24.77 14.82
CA PHE A 19 8.58 23.39 14.47
C PHE A 19 9.50 22.85 13.37
N ILE A 20 9.86 23.67 12.39
CA ILE A 20 10.66 23.28 11.22
C ILE A 20 11.90 24.15 11.02
N GLY A 21 12.17 25.07 11.96
CA GLY A 21 13.33 25.96 11.91
C GLY A 21 13.13 27.24 11.09
N ALA A 22 14.21 27.98 10.88
CA ALA A 22 14.15 29.30 10.24
C ALA A 22 13.74 29.19 8.76
N VAL A 23 12.60 29.82 8.42
CA VAL A 23 12.08 29.87 7.06
C VAL A 23 12.48 31.16 6.38
N ASN A 24 13.08 31.05 5.20
CA ASN A 24 13.42 32.19 4.37
C ASN A 24 12.23 32.57 3.47
N VAL A 25 11.53 33.64 3.85
CA VAL A 25 10.34 34.17 3.16
C VAL A 25 10.63 34.56 1.70
N THR A 26 11.81 35.12 1.40
CA THR A 26 12.15 35.51 0.02
C THR A 26 12.39 34.27 -0.82
N LYS A 27 13.13 33.28 -0.31
CA LYS A 27 13.31 31.99 -0.99
C LYS A 27 12.00 31.26 -1.23
N MET A 28 11.05 31.28 -0.28
CA MET A 28 9.73 30.67 -0.49
C MET A 28 8.94 31.30 -1.65
N SER A 29 9.22 32.55 -2.02
CA SER A 29 8.55 33.23 -3.13
C SER A 29 9.26 33.08 -4.48
N THR A 30 10.55 32.70 -4.48
CA THR A 30 11.39 32.65 -5.68
C THR A 30 11.80 31.23 -6.07
N ASP A 31 11.86 30.31 -5.10
CA ASP A 31 12.30 28.94 -5.28
C ASP A 31 11.16 27.98 -4.88
N GLU A 32 10.50 27.43 -5.90
CA GLU A 32 9.38 26.49 -5.74
C GLU A 32 9.81 25.22 -4.99
N SER A 33 11.05 24.78 -5.17
CA SER A 33 11.60 23.60 -4.51
C SER A 33 11.75 23.84 -3.01
N TYR A 34 12.33 24.98 -2.65
CA TYR A 34 12.44 25.38 -1.25
C TYR A 34 11.07 25.60 -0.61
N ALA A 35 10.15 26.23 -1.33
CA ALA A 35 8.80 26.50 -0.86
C ALA A 35 8.03 25.20 -0.57
N LEU A 36 8.08 24.24 -1.49
CA LEU A 36 7.37 22.98 -1.32
C LEU A 36 7.97 22.10 -0.21
N GLN A 37 9.31 21.99 -0.12
CA GLN A 37 9.94 21.28 1.00
C GLN A 37 9.55 21.89 2.35
N THR A 38 9.52 23.22 2.44
CA THR A 38 9.10 23.92 3.66
C THR A 38 7.63 23.64 4.01
N ILE A 39 6.75 23.57 3.00
CA ILE A 39 5.33 23.25 3.17
C ILE A 39 5.13 21.79 3.59
N LEU A 40 5.84 20.86 2.97
CA LEU A 40 5.77 19.44 3.31
C LEU A 40 6.26 19.21 4.75
N ASN A 41 7.39 19.81 5.14
CA ASN A 41 7.88 19.75 6.52
C ASN A 41 6.89 20.37 7.51
N ALA A 42 6.23 21.48 7.14
CA ALA A 42 5.20 22.09 7.97
C ALA A 42 3.96 21.19 8.14
N LYS A 43 3.57 20.44 7.10
CA LYS A 43 2.49 19.45 7.17
C LYS A 43 2.85 18.26 8.08
N VAL A 44 4.14 17.94 8.24
CA VAL A 44 4.62 16.83 9.10
C VAL A 44 4.52 17.20 10.58
N SER A 45 4.58 18.50 10.90
CA SER A 45 4.57 18.96 12.29
C SER A 45 3.26 18.63 13.02
N ASP A 46 3.32 18.39 14.33
CA ASP A 46 2.14 18.14 15.16
C ASP A 46 1.21 19.36 15.34
N ASN A 47 1.55 20.52 14.75
CA ASN A 47 0.84 21.76 14.97
C ASN A 47 -0.26 22.01 13.92
N ALA A 48 -1.52 21.87 14.33
CA ALA A 48 -2.69 22.07 13.46
C ALA A 48 -2.73 23.47 12.79
N GLU A 49 -2.32 24.53 13.50
CA GLU A 49 -2.28 25.88 12.93
C GLU A 49 -1.22 25.99 11.81
N LEU A 50 -0.07 25.34 11.98
CA LEU A 50 0.99 25.32 10.98
C LEU A 50 0.58 24.50 9.74
N LYS A 51 -0.13 23.38 9.91
CA LYS A 51 -0.70 22.60 8.80
C LYS A 51 -1.70 23.43 7.99
N GLU A 52 -2.58 24.16 8.66
CA GLU A 52 -3.56 25.06 8.02
C GLU A 52 -2.89 26.22 7.27
N LEU A 53 -1.85 26.82 7.86
CA LEU A 53 -1.07 27.86 7.19
C LEU A 53 -0.32 27.32 5.96
N ALA A 54 0.24 26.11 6.06
CA ALA A 54 0.90 25.44 4.95
C ALA A 54 -0.05 25.21 3.76
N LYS A 55 -1.30 24.79 4.05
CA LYS A 55 -2.36 24.63 3.04
C LYS A 55 -2.75 25.94 2.37
N LYS A 56 -2.89 27.01 3.16
CA LYS A 56 -3.19 28.36 2.60
C LYS A 56 -2.05 28.90 1.73
N ILE A 57 -0.80 28.61 2.10
CA ILE A 57 0.37 29.02 1.31
C ILE A 57 0.44 28.24 0.00
N SER A 58 0.30 26.92 0.04
CA SER A 58 0.39 26.08 -1.17
C SER A 58 -0.64 26.50 -2.21
N GLN A 59 -1.87 26.82 -1.77
CA GLN A 59 -2.91 27.38 -2.64
C GLN A 59 -2.53 28.76 -3.19
N SER A 60 -1.94 29.63 -2.37
CA SER A 60 -1.56 30.99 -2.80
C SER A 60 -0.39 31.03 -3.77
N LEU A 61 0.50 30.03 -3.68
CA LEU A 61 1.70 29.88 -4.52
C LEU A 61 1.50 28.91 -5.69
N ILE A 62 0.36 28.21 -5.76
CA ILE A 62 0.03 27.22 -6.81
C ILE A 62 1.12 26.13 -6.90
N LEU A 63 1.64 25.70 -5.74
CA LEU A 63 2.75 24.75 -5.68
C LEU A 63 2.22 23.33 -5.70
N ASN A 64 2.52 22.60 -6.78
CA ASN A 64 2.30 21.17 -6.97
C ASN A 64 0.98 20.66 -6.34
N GLN A 65 -0.13 21.34 -6.68
CA GLN A 65 -1.46 21.10 -6.10
C GLN A 65 -1.86 19.63 -6.24
N LYS A 66 -1.57 19.02 -7.40
CA LYS A 66 -1.84 17.61 -7.69
C LYS A 66 -1.20 16.66 -6.68
N LEU A 67 0.05 16.87 -6.32
CA LEU A 67 0.74 16.04 -5.31
C LEU A 67 0.10 16.21 -3.93
N LEU A 68 -0.22 17.45 -3.54
CA LEU A 68 -0.83 17.72 -2.23
C LEU A 68 -2.26 17.17 -2.14
N GLU A 69 -3.03 17.26 -3.22
CA GLU A 69 -4.38 16.69 -3.34
C GLU A 69 -4.32 15.16 -3.31
N ALA A 70 -3.38 14.53 -4.01
CA ALA A 70 -3.16 13.08 -3.92
C ALA A 70 -2.84 12.61 -2.49
N ILE A 71 -2.02 13.36 -1.75
CA ILE A 71 -1.70 13.06 -0.35
C ILE A 71 -2.95 13.22 0.53
N ASP A 72 -3.68 14.33 0.39
CA ASP A 72 -4.89 14.57 1.18
C ASP A 72 -5.96 13.48 0.88
N HIS A 73 -6.12 13.06 -0.37
CA HIS A 73 -7.01 11.95 -0.77
C HIS A 73 -6.55 10.60 -0.22
N PHE A 74 -5.26 10.30 -0.30
CA PHE A 74 -4.70 9.07 0.25
C PHE A 74 -4.94 9.01 1.77
N LEU A 75 -4.63 10.09 2.50
CA LEU A 75 -4.82 10.16 3.96
C LEU A 75 -6.28 10.09 4.38
N ALA A 76 -7.21 10.66 3.59
CA ALA A 76 -8.64 10.52 3.83
C ALA A 76 -9.12 9.06 3.78
N GLY A 77 -8.42 8.20 3.03
CA GLY A 77 -8.66 6.75 3.02
C GLY A 77 -8.23 6.01 4.29
N TYR A 78 -7.39 6.62 5.14
CA TYR A 78 -6.86 6.01 6.38
C TYR A 78 -7.56 6.47 7.66
N ILE A 79 -8.66 7.22 7.56
CA ILE A 79 -9.37 7.82 8.73
C ILE A 79 -9.79 6.77 9.78
N ALA A 80 -9.83 5.47 9.44
CA ALA A 80 -10.24 4.38 10.32
C ALA A 80 -9.09 3.61 11.01
N VAL A 81 -7.84 4.08 10.97
CA VAL A 81 -6.65 3.26 11.30
C VAL A 81 -5.70 3.93 12.31
N ASP A 82 -5.28 3.18 13.35
CA ASP A 82 -4.34 3.62 14.40
C ASP A 82 -2.95 4.06 13.88
N GLU A 83 -2.59 3.65 12.67
CA GLU A 83 -1.32 3.99 12.01
C GLU A 83 -1.34 5.29 11.21
N LEU A 84 -2.46 6.03 11.18
CA LEU A 84 -2.58 7.30 10.45
C LEU A 84 -1.43 8.29 10.72
N PRO A 85 -0.95 8.50 11.96
CA PRO A 85 0.18 9.40 12.21
C PRO A 85 1.48 8.93 11.55
N LYS A 86 1.69 7.61 11.51
CA LYS A 86 2.88 6.98 10.91
C LYS A 86 2.83 7.09 9.38
N VAL A 87 1.67 6.84 8.78
CA VAL A 87 1.44 7.03 7.34
C VAL A 87 1.63 8.49 6.96
N GLU A 88 1.04 9.42 7.73
CA GLU A 88 1.17 10.86 7.50
C GLU A 88 2.63 11.32 7.52
N TYR A 89 3.41 10.87 8.49
CA TYR A 89 4.84 11.18 8.58
C TYR A 89 5.62 10.68 7.36
N PHE A 90 5.49 9.39 7.03
CA PHE A 90 6.29 8.80 5.96
C PHE A 90 5.86 9.25 4.57
N ILE A 91 4.56 9.46 4.32
CA ILE A 91 4.10 9.88 3.00
C ILE A 91 4.54 11.29 2.67
N GLN A 92 4.56 12.18 3.66
CA GLN A 92 5.00 13.55 3.47
C GLN A 92 6.52 13.65 3.32
N ARG A 93 7.31 12.77 3.97
CA ARG A 93 8.74 12.61 3.66
C ARG A 93 8.93 12.04 2.25
N PHE A 94 8.18 11.03 1.84
CA PHE A 94 8.29 10.50 0.49
C PHE A 94 7.95 11.55 -0.58
N ALA A 95 6.98 12.43 -0.31
CA ALA A 95 6.62 13.54 -1.19
C ALA A 95 7.80 14.48 -1.50
N THR A 96 8.79 14.63 -0.62
CA THR A 96 9.99 15.44 -0.88
C THR A 96 10.92 14.82 -1.92
N HIS A 97 10.77 13.53 -2.22
CA HIS A 97 11.54 12.82 -3.24
C HIS A 97 10.86 12.83 -4.61
N ILE A 98 9.52 12.81 -4.64
CA ILE A 98 8.74 12.72 -5.89
C ILE A 98 8.22 14.05 -6.43
N TYR A 99 8.40 15.16 -5.71
CA TYR A 99 7.78 16.44 -6.10
C TYR A 99 8.23 17.03 -7.44
N LYS A 100 9.41 16.66 -7.94
CA LYS A 100 9.89 17.08 -9.28
C LYS A 100 9.64 16.03 -10.35
N ILE A 101 9.08 14.89 -9.97
CA ILE A 101 8.97 13.71 -10.81
C ILE A 101 7.57 13.66 -11.42
N THR A 102 7.49 13.26 -12.68
CA THR A 102 6.22 12.94 -13.33
C THR A 102 5.97 11.43 -13.31
N PRO A 103 4.71 10.97 -13.21
CA PRO A 103 4.40 9.53 -13.09
C PRO A 103 4.89 8.67 -14.27
N GLU A 104 5.07 9.26 -15.44
CA GLU A 104 5.51 8.57 -16.67
C GLU A 104 7.03 8.33 -16.72
N SER A 105 7.80 8.92 -15.79
CA SER A 105 9.26 8.83 -15.79
C SER A 105 9.76 7.57 -15.07
N GLY A 106 10.84 6.98 -15.58
CA GLY A 106 11.60 5.92 -14.87
C GLY A 106 12.23 6.39 -13.55
N ASP A 107 12.13 7.69 -13.26
CA ASP A 107 12.70 8.38 -12.10
C ASP A 107 11.91 8.08 -10.83
N TYR A 108 10.65 7.63 -10.91
CA TYR A 108 9.88 7.22 -9.74
C TYR A 108 10.57 6.09 -8.97
N ARG A 109 11.13 5.10 -9.67
CA ARG A 109 11.86 4.00 -9.03
C ARG A 109 13.10 4.49 -8.30
N HIS A 110 13.79 5.48 -8.86
CA HIS A 110 14.97 6.08 -8.24
C HIS A 110 14.58 6.82 -6.95
N ALA A 111 13.51 7.62 -6.98
CA ALA A 111 13.00 8.30 -5.78
C ALA A 111 12.53 7.33 -4.68
N VAL A 112 11.95 6.19 -5.05
CA VAL A 112 11.61 5.13 -4.08
C VAL A 112 12.88 4.56 -3.44
N SER A 113 13.90 4.27 -4.23
CA SER A 113 15.18 3.75 -3.72
C SER A 113 15.91 4.77 -2.83
N GLU A 114 15.93 6.05 -3.21
CA GLU A 114 16.52 7.12 -2.41
C GLU A 114 15.79 7.27 -1.07
N PHE A 115 14.46 7.30 -1.09
CA PHE A 115 13.67 7.38 0.15
C PHE A 115 13.91 6.18 1.07
N LEU A 116 13.91 4.95 0.54
CA LEU A 116 14.14 3.76 1.36
C LEU A 116 15.56 3.72 1.94
N ALA A 117 16.56 4.29 1.26
CA ALA A 117 17.91 4.40 1.80
C ALA A 117 18.01 5.34 3.02
N GLU A 118 17.09 6.30 3.18
CA GLU A 118 17.03 7.22 4.32
C GLU A 118 16.18 6.73 5.49
N VAL A 119 15.51 5.59 5.33
CA VAL A 119 14.59 5.01 6.31
C VAL A 119 15.24 3.78 6.93
N ASP A 120 15.00 3.55 8.23
CA ASP A 120 15.44 2.36 8.94
C ASP A 120 14.95 1.09 8.24
N GLU A 121 15.84 0.09 8.10
CA GLU A 121 15.57 -1.19 7.45
C GLU A 121 14.30 -1.88 8.01
N HIS A 122 14.04 -1.73 9.30
CA HIS A 122 12.84 -2.29 9.94
C HIS A 122 11.53 -1.66 9.42
N CYS A 123 11.58 -0.43 8.91
CA CYS A 123 10.43 0.27 8.35
C CYS A 123 10.29 0.05 6.83
N HIS A 124 11.27 -0.57 6.16
CA HIS A 124 11.24 -0.77 4.70
C HIS A 124 9.99 -1.50 4.20
N PRO A 125 9.51 -2.60 4.82
CA PRO A 125 8.31 -3.29 4.35
C PRO A 125 7.07 -2.40 4.38
N PHE A 126 6.87 -1.68 5.49
CA PHE A 126 5.78 -0.74 5.68
C PHE A 126 5.84 0.41 4.65
N CYS A 127 7.01 1.06 4.54
CA CYS A 127 7.21 2.16 3.60
C CYS A 127 7.01 1.72 2.15
N THR A 128 7.49 0.53 1.78
CA THR A 128 7.30 -0.02 0.43
C THR A 128 5.82 -0.25 0.11
N GLN A 129 5.07 -0.80 1.07
CA GLN A 129 3.63 -1.04 0.90
C GLN A 129 2.85 0.28 0.82
N MET A 130 3.15 1.24 1.70
CA MET A 130 2.56 2.58 1.69
C MET A 130 2.79 3.28 0.34
N ILE A 131 4.02 3.27 -0.18
CA ILE A 131 4.37 3.86 -1.48
C ILE A 131 3.57 3.22 -2.62
N ARG A 132 3.45 1.89 -2.63
CA ARG A 132 2.68 1.16 -3.65
C ARG A 132 1.21 1.52 -3.61
N LEU A 133 0.64 1.67 -2.41
CA LEU A 133 -0.76 2.05 -2.22
C LEU A 133 -1.01 3.53 -2.56
N PHE A 134 -0.02 4.39 -2.36
CA PHE A 134 -0.09 5.79 -2.71
C PHE A 134 0.01 6.04 -4.23
N TYR A 135 0.82 5.25 -4.94
CA TYR A 135 1.09 5.47 -6.37
C TYR A 135 -0.15 5.69 -7.24
N PRO A 136 -1.24 4.90 -7.14
CA PRO A 136 -2.41 5.11 -7.98
C PRO A 136 -3.16 6.40 -7.63
N TYR A 137 -3.15 6.85 -6.37
CA TYR A 137 -3.69 8.16 -5.99
C TYR A 137 -2.91 9.27 -6.67
N TRP A 138 -1.58 9.20 -6.60
CA TRP A 138 -0.71 10.18 -7.22
C TRP A 138 -0.85 10.19 -8.74
N ALA A 139 -0.82 9.02 -9.39
CA ALA A 139 -0.94 8.90 -10.84
C ALA A 139 -2.31 9.38 -11.37
N ALA A 140 -3.40 9.14 -10.62
CA ALA A 140 -4.73 9.57 -11.02
C ALA A 140 -4.88 11.10 -11.12
N GLU A 141 -4.17 11.88 -10.30
CA GLU A 141 -4.17 13.36 -10.40
C GLU A 141 -3.48 13.89 -11.67
N PHE A 142 -2.69 13.06 -12.34
CA PHE A 142 -2.07 13.39 -13.64
C PHE A 142 -2.88 12.87 -14.83
N ALA A 143 -3.78 11.90 -14.63
CA ALA A 143 -4.67 11.39 -15.67
C ALA A 143 -5.89 12.31 -15.86
N TYR A 144 -6.30 12.53 -17.12
CA TYR A 144 -7.37 13.47 -17.51
C TYR A 144 -8.81 13.07 -17.05
N GLN A 145 -8.94 12.00 -16.26
CA GLN A 145 -10.22 11.42 -15.81
C GLN A 145 -10.19 11.22 -14.29
N GLY A 146 -10.15 12.33 -13.55
CA GLY A 146 -10.20 12.34 -12.10
C GLY A 146 -11.55 11.87 -11.53
N SER A 147 -11.48 11.34 -10.32
CA SER A 147 -12.55 11.04 -9.34
C SER A 147 -13.22 9.66 -9.34
N ALA A 148 -13.35 8.94 -10.44
CA ALA A 148 -14.12 7.68 -10.45
C ALA A 148 -13.36 6.44 -9.94
N GLN A 149 -12.02 6.45 -9.92
CA GLN A 149 -11.20 5.27 -9.57
C GLN A 149 -10.86 5.13 -8.07
N TYR A 150 -11.08 6.17 -7.25
CA TYR A 150 -10.68 6.15 -5.84
C TYR A 150 -11.54 5.23 -4.95
N LEU A 151 -12.76 4.87 -5.37
CA LEU A 151 -13.70 4.06 -4.59
C LEU A 151 -13.26 2.60 -4.43
N ASN A 152 -12.46 2.06 -5.34
CA ASN A 152 -11.94 0.68 -5.25
C ASN A 152 -10.62 0.58 -4.48
N LEU A 153 -9.93 1.70 -4.27
CA LEU A 153 -8.59 1.74 -3.70
C LEU A 153 -8.59 1.72 -2.16
N SER A 154 -9.67 2.18 -1.54
CA SER A 154 -9.86 2.16 -0.08
C SER A 154 -9.88 0.74 0.51
N SER A 155 -10.34 -0.24 -0.28
CA SER A 155 -10.29 -1.67 0.06
C SER A 155 -8.86 -2.16 0.30
N ASP A 156 -7.93 -1.79 -0.60
CA ASP A 156 -6.52 -2.19 -0.51
C ASP A 156 -5.79 -1.53 0.67
N LEU A 157 -6.26 -0.38 1.19
CA LEU A 157 -5.65 0.29 2.36
C LEU A 157 -5.83 -0.47 3.67
N THR A 158 -6.87 -1.32 3.77
CA THR A 158 -7.04 -2.24 4.92
C THR A 158 -5.91 -3.26 5.03
N SER A 159 -5.08 -3.43 3.99
CA SER A 159 -3.96 -4.39 3.98
C SER A 159 -2.69 -3.89 4.68
N LEU A 160 -2.58 -2.60 5.02
CA LEU A 160 -1.43 -2.06 5.79
C LEU A 160 -1.52 -2.35 7.28
N THR A 161 -2.73 -2.57 7.81
CA THR A 161 -2.98 -2.76 9.25
C THR A 161 -2.75 -4.18 9.73
N SER A 162 -2.64 -5.15 8.80
CA SER A 162 -2.10 -6.44 9.15
C SER A 162 -0.60 -6.27 9.30
N SER A 163 -0.08 -6.41 10.53
CA SER A 163 1.28 -6.89 10.80
C SER A 163 1.72 -7.80 9.63
N PRO A 164 2.92 -7.61 9.04
CA PRO A 164 3.35 -8.45 7.92
C PRO A 164 3.21 -9.91 8.36
N LYS A 165 2.16 -10.58 7.85
CA LYS A 165 1.81 -11.92 8.31
C LYS A 165 3.02 -12.78 7.99
N SER A 166 3.66 -13.30 9.02
CA SER A 166 4.65 -14.35 8.86
C SER A 166 3.94 -15.58 8.30
N LEU A 167 4.71 -16.51 7.73
CA LEU A 167 4.14 -17.78 7.30
C LEU A 167 3.52 -18.54 8.49
N LEU A 168 4.01 -18.32 9.71
CA LEU A 168 3.43 -18.90 10.92
C LEU A 168 2.05 -18.31 11.21
N ASP A 169 1.88 -16.99 11.08
CA ASP A 169 0.58 -16.33 11.28
C ASP A 169 -0.47 -16.83 10.27
N LEU A 170 -0.07 -16.96 9.00
CA LEU A 170 -0.93 -17.55 7.96
C LEU A 170 -1.32 -19.00 8.29
N TRP A 171 -0.38 -19.76 8.87
CA TRP A 171 -0.64 -21.14 9.24
C TRP A 171 -1.60 -21.23 10.44
N GLU A 172 -1.37 -20.47 11.50
CA GLU A 172 -2.24 -20.43 12.67
C GLU A 172 -3.66 -19.97 12.32
N GLU A 173 -3.78 -18.97 11.44
CA GLU A 173 -5.07 -18.53 10.91
C GLU A 173 -5.74 -19.62 10.07
N ALA A 174 -4.98 -20.29 9.19
CA ALA A 174 -5.51 -21.40 8.42
C ALA A 174 -5.96 -22.57 9.31
N GLU A 175 -5.28 -22.84 10.43
CA GLU A 175 -5.67 -23.89 11.36
C GLU A 175 -6.90 -23.54 12.19
N SER A 176 -6.97 -22.31 12.71
CA SER A 176 -8.08 -21.82 13.51
C SER A 176 -9.34 -21.53 12.69
N SER A 177 -9.21 -21.34 11.37
CA SER A 177 -10.33 -21.01 10.51
C SER A 177 -11.23 -22.20 10.21
N LEU A 178 -12.54 -21.99 10.41
CA LEU A 178 -13.57 -22.91 9.94
C LEU A 178 -13.74 -22.74 8.42
N LEU A 179 -13.55 -23.85 7.70
CA LEU A 179 -13.80 -23.90 6.27
C LEU A 179 -15.28 -24.17 6.02
N SER A 180 -15.83 -23.51 5.00
CA SER A 180 -17.15 -23.83 4.48
C SER A 180 -17.16 -25.21 3.81
N THR A 181 -18.34 -25.77 3.62
CA THR A 181 -18.52 -27.09 2.96
C THR A 181 -17.91 -27.11 1.56
N THR A 182 -17.98 -26.00 0.82
CA THR A 182 -17.42 -25.88 -0.54
C THR A 182 -15.89 -25.86 -0.51
N GLU A 183 -15.30 -25.08 0.39
CA GLU A 183 -13.84 -25.02 0.61
C GLU A 183 -13.29 -26.38 1.06
N GLN A 184 -14.00 -27.06 1.96
CA GLN A 184 -13.60 -28.37 2.44
C GLN A 184 -13.71 -29.44 1.35
N SER A 185 -14.77 -29.39 0.54
CA SER A 185 -14.93 -30.29 -0.62
C SER A 185 -13.81 -30.07 -1.63
N LEU A 186 -13.47 -28.81 -1.91
CA LEU A 186 -12.39 -28.46 -2.82
C LEU A 186 -11.02 -28.98 -2.35
N LEU A 187 -10.69 -28.81 -1.06
CA LEU A 187 -9.48 -29.39 -0.49
C LEU A 187 -9.50 -30.92 -0.58
N ASN A 188 -10.63 -31.56 -0.28
CA ASN A 188 -10.75 -33.02 -0.36
C ASN A 188 -10.53 -33.55 -1.79
N TYR A 189 -11.06 -32.87 -2.81
CA TYR A 189 -10.82 -33.24 -4.21
C TYR A 189 -9.35 -33.10 -4.60
N PHE A 190 -8.71 -32.02 -4.18
CA PHE A 190 -7.28 -31.81 -4.41
C PHE A 190 -6.43 -32.91 -3.77
N MET A 191 -6.75 -33.28 -2.54
CA MET A 191 -6.04 -34.31 -1.79
C MET A 191 -6.24 -35.71 -2.36
N THR A 192 -7.47 -36.04 -2.73
CA THR A 192 -7.80 -37.34 -3.35
C THR A 192 -7.06 -37.50 -4.69
N ASP A 193 -6.97 -36.44 -5.49
CA ASP A 193 -6.22 -36.47 -6.76
C ASP A 193 -4.71 -36.67 -6.56
N MET A 194 -4.13 -36.07 -5.51
CA MET A 194 -2.72 -36.27 -5.16
C MET A 194 -2.43 -37.70 -4.72
N LEU A 195 -3.30 -38.30 -3.90
CA LEU A 195 -3.18 -39.70 -3.49
C LEU A 195 -3.30 -40.67 -4.67
N ASN A 196 -4.21 -40.38 -5.61
CA ASN A 196 -4.36 -41.16 -6.84
C ASN A 196 -3.13 -41.08 -7.77
N LYS A 197 -2.28 -40.05 -7.61
CA LYS A 197 -1.00 -39.90 -8.31
C LYS A 197 0.17 -40.57 -7.58
N GLU A 198 -0.12 -41.44 -6.61
CA GLU A 198 0.86 -42.18 -5.80
C GLU A 198 1.86 -41.28 -5.06
N ILE A 199 1.46 -40.05 -4.74
CA ILE A 199 2.27 -39.15 -3.92
C ILE A 199 2.24 -39.65 -2.47
N SER A 200 3.41 -39.72 -1.83
CA SER A 200 3.53 -40.18 -0.45
C SER A 200 2.66 -39.36 0.51
N GLN A 201 2.06 -40.00 1.52
CA GLN A 201 1.20 -39.35 2.50
C GLN A 201 1.83 -38.10 3.14
N ASP A 202 3.10 -38.16 3.53
CA ASP A 202 3.81 -37.02 4.13
C ASP A 202 3.87 -35.79 3.19
N ALA A 203 4.07 -36.03 1.89
CA ALA A 203 4.07 -34.99 0.88
C ALA A 203 2.64 -34.46 0.63
N VAL A 204 1.64 -35.33 0.69
CA VAL A 204 0.22 -34.96 0.59
C VAL A 204 -0.18 -34.03 1.74
N ASP A 205 0.22 -34.34 2.98
CA ASP A 205 -0.07 -33.53 4.17
C ASP A 205 0.60 -32.14 4.10
N ALA A 206 1.84 -32.06 3.63
CA ALA A 206 2.53 -30.78 3.43
C ALA A 206 1.81 -29.90 2.38
N ARG A 207 1.36 -30.52 1.28
CA ARG A 207 0.61 -29.84 0.21
C ARG A 207 -0.78 -29.41 0.69
N GLN A 208 -1.42 -30.18 1.55
CA GLN A 208 -2.69 -29.83 2.19
C GLN A 208 -2.59 -28.53 2.98
N LYS A 209 -1.55 -28.40 3.80
CA LYS A 209 -1.34 -27.21 4.64
C LYS A 209 -1.21 -25.95 3.78
N ILE A 210 -0.43 -26.04 2.70
CA ILE A 210 -0.26 -24.94 1.75
C ILE A 210 -1.59 -24.61 1.04
N ALA A 211 -2.33 -25.62 0.60
CA ALA A 211 -3.62 -25.42 -0.04
C ALA A 211 -4.64 -24.78 0.93
N LYS A 212 -4.62 -25.15 2.21
CA LYS A 212 -5.48 -24.56 3.25
C LYS A 212 -5.17 -23.08 3.46
N ILE A 213 -3.88 -22.73 3.55
CA ILE A 213 -3.43 -21.32 3.63
C ILE A 213 -3.92 -20.54 2.41
N LEU A 214 -3.75 -21.09 1.21
CA LEU A 214 -4.24 -20.46 -0.02
C LEU A 214 -5.75 -20.25 -0.01
N THR A 215 -6.54 -21.25 0.40
CA THR A 215 -8.00 -21.13 0.48
C THR A 215 -8.43 -19.99 1.39
N VAL A 216 -7.86 -19.93 2.61
CA VAL A 216 -8.20 -18.89 3.59
C VAL A 216 -7.79 -17.51 3.11
N GLU A 217 -6.59 -17.35 2.55
CA GLU A 217 -6.15 -16.07 2.03
C GLU A 217 -6.93 -15.64 0.77
N LEU A 218 -7.29 -16.56 -0.12
CA LEU A 218 -8.14 -16.24 -1.28
C LEU A 218 -9.52 -15.76 -0.84
N ARG A 219 -10.10 -16.37 0.20
CA ARG A 219 -11.36 -15.91 0.80
C ARG A 219 -11.21 -14.54 1.46
N ASN A 220 -10.16 -14.35 2.26
CA ASN A 220 -9.90 -13.08 2.95
C ASN A 220 -9.72 -11.92 1.97
N ASN A 221 -9.08 -12.17 0.82
CA ASN A 221 -8.90 -11.18 -0.24
C ASN A 221 -10.08 -11.13 -1.24
N GLN A 222 -11.18 -11.84 -0.97
CA GLN A 222 -12.36 -11.93 -1.84
C GLN A 222 -12.01 -12.21 -3.30
N ALA A 223 -11.07 -13.12 -3.53
CA ALA A 223 -10.55 -13.40 -4.85
C ALA A 223 -11.62 -14.06 -5.74
N GLU A 224 -11.91 -13.45 -6.89
CA GLU A 224 -12.85 -13.98 -7.88
C GLU A 224 -12.20 -14.22 -9.25
N THR A 225 -11.08 -13.54 -9.54
CA THR A 225 -10.42 -13.59 -10.84
C THR A 225 -9.06 -14.27 -10.80
N HIS A 226 -8.56 -14.70 -11.96
CA HIS A 226 -7.18 -15.18 -12.11
C HIS A 226 -6.15 -14.13 -11.62
N SER A 227 -6.44 -12.84 -11.81
CA SER A 227 -5.57 -11.76 -11.34
C SER A 227 -5.45 -11.76 -9.82
N ASP A 228 -6.57 -11.93 -9.12
CA ASP A 228 -6.62 -11.94 -7.65
C ASP A 228 -5.94 -13.18 -7.08
N TYR A 229 -6.09 -14.32 -7.75
CA TYR A 229 -5.36 -15.54 -7.41
C TYR A 229 -3.86 -15.31 -7.47
N ARG A 230 -3.37 -14.76 -8.58
CA ARG A 230 -1.93 -14.49 -8.77
C ARG A 230 -1.39 -13.50 -7.74
N LYS A 231 -2.13 -12.43 -7.45
CA LYS A 231 -1.76 -11.45 -6.41
C LYS A 231 -1.63 -12.12 -5.04
N THR A 232 -2.57 -13.00 -4.69
CA THR A 232 -2.56 -13.73 -3.42
C THR A 232 -1.34 -14.67 -3.33
N VAL A 233 -1.04 -15.40 -4.40
CA VAL A 233 0.15 -16.26 -4.49
C VAL A 233 1.43 -15.43 -4.36
N ASP A 234 1.55 -14.32 -5.06
CA ASP A 234 2.74 -13.46 -5.02
C ASP A 234 2.95 -12.83 -3.63
N LYS A 235 1.85 -12.48 -2.93
CA LYS A 235 1.87 -11.98 -1.54
C LYS A 235 2.44 -13.03 -0.57
N ILE A 236 1.90 -14.25 -0.61
CA ILE A 236 2.37 -15.35 0.26
C ILE A 236 3.80 -15.76 -0.11
N ARG A 237 4.15 -15.76 -1.40
CA ARG A 237 5.51 -16.06 -1.85
C ARG A 237 6.55 -15.07 -1.30
N ALA A 238 6.19 -13.80 -1.13
CA ALA A 238 7.10 -12.75 -0.68
C ALA A 238 7.55 -12.95 0.78
N ILE A 239 6.74 -13.60 1.61
CA ILE A 239 7.05 -13.84 3.03
C ILE A 239 7.79 -15.17 3.29
N ILE A 240 7.97 -16.01 2.26
CA ILE A 240 8.71 -17.28 2.37
C ILE A 240 10.19 -17.05 2.13
N ASN A 241 10.98 -17.22 3.19
CA ASN A 241 12.45 -17.05 3.17
C ASN A 241 13.21 -18.31 2.71
N LYS A 242 12.68 -19.51 2.94
CA LYS A 242 13.34 -20.78 2.58
C LYS A 242 13.08 -21.12 1.11
N HIS A 243 14.15 -21.31 0.32
CA HIS A 243 14.04 -21.60 -1.11
C HIS A 243 13.20 -22.84 -1.40
N ASP A 244 13.46 -23.97 -0.73
CA ASP A 244 12.75 -25.23 -1.00
C ASP A 244 11.26 -25.12 -0.72
N LEU A 245 10.92 -24.42 0.37
CA LEU A 245 9.52 -24.15 0.73
C LEU A 245 8.84 -23.23 -0.28
N LYS A 246 9.57 -22.26 -0.84
CA LYS A 246 9.08 -21.36 -1.89
C LYS A 246 8.81 -22.10 -3.20
N THR A 247 9.67 -23.06 -3.55
CA THR A 247 9.47 -23.95 -4.70
C THR A 247 8.24 -24.82 -4.49
N LEU A 248 8.14 -25.51 -3.36
CA LEU A 248 6.99 -26.35 -3.01
C LEU A 248 5.68 -25.54 -3.02
N PHE A 249 5.70 -24.34 -2.44
CA PHE A 249 4.55 -23.42 -2.43
C PHE A 249 4.08 -23.08 -3.85
N LEU A 250 5.00 -22.74 -4.75
CA LEU A 250 4.67 -22.42 -6.14
C LEU A 250 4.10 -23.62 -6.90
N GLU A 251 4.66 -24.81 -6.71
CA GLU A 251 4.14 -26.05 -7.30
C GLU A 251 2.70 -26.30 -6.84
N VAL A 252 2.47 -26.27 -5.52
CA VAL A 252 1.13 -26.48 -4.95
C VAL A 252 0.15 -25.44 -5.44
N SER A 253 0.54 -24.16 -5.47
CA SER A 253 -0.29 -23.08 -5.98
C SER A 253 -0.71 -23.34 -7.43
N ARG A 254 0.22 -23.75 -8.28
CA ARG A 254 -0.08 -24.05 -9.69
C ARG A 254 -1.05 -25.22 -9.82
N ASP A 255 -0.82 -26.30 -9.08
CA ASP A 255 -1.65 -27.51 -9.16
C ASP A 255 -3.06 -27.22 -8.62
N PHE A 256 -3.14 -26.45 -7.54
CA PHE A 256 -4.37 -26.08 -6.85
C PHE A 256 -5.27 -25.11 -7.64
N TYR A 257 -4.68 -24.25 -8.48
CA TYR A 257 -5.41 -23.24 -9.26
C TYR A 257 -6.58 -23.82 -10.07
N SER A 258 -6.38 -25.00 -10.67
CA SER A 258 -7.42 -25.66 -11.49
C SER A 258 -8.66 -26.06 -10.69
N TYR A 259 -8.52 -26.37 -9.39
CA TYR A 259 -9.62 -26.69 -8.49
C TYR A 259 -10.34 -25.42 -8.05
N TRP A 260 -9.57 -24.41 -7.64
CA TRP A 260 -10.09 -23.12 -7.19
C TRP A 260 -10.90 -22.43 -8.29
N SER A 261 -10.34 -22.29 -9.49
CA SER A 261 -11.00 -21.66 -10.63
C SER A 261 -12.33 -22.33 -11.02
N ARG A 262 -12.43 -23.66 -10.88
CA ARG A 262 -13.68 -24.39 -11.11
C ARG A 262 -14.72 -24.10 -10.04
N SER A 263 -14.33 -24.00 -8.78
CA SER A 263 -15.27 -23.66 -7.69
C SER A 263 -15.81 -22.24 -7.80
N THR A 264 -14.98 -21.27 -8.20
CA THR A 264 -15.40 -19.87 -8.35
C THR A 264 -16.35 -19.69 -9.52
N GLN A 265 -16.10 -20.39 -10.64
CA GLN A 265 -17.02 -20.42 -11.79
C GLN A 265 -18.37 -21.07 -11.45
N GLN A 266 -18.41 -22.13 -10.64
CA GLN A 266 -19.67 -22.74 -10.20
C GLN A 266 -20.51 -21.78 -9.33
N HIS A 267 -19.88 -20.90 -8.55
CA HIS A 267 -20.61 -19.90 -7.73
C HIS A 267 -21.14 -18.72 -8.55
N GLN A 268 -20.60 -18.44 -9.75
CA GLN A 268 -21.11 -17.40 -10.64
C GLN A 268 -22.38 -17.82 -11.41
N HIS A 269 -22.63 -19.12 -11.57
CA HIS A 269 -23.83 -19.64 -12.25
C HIS A 269 -25.05 -19.86 -11.33
N LEU A 270 -24.91 -19.61 -10.02
CA LEU A 270 -25.93 -19.80 -8.99
C LEU A 270 -26.44 -18.47 -8.38
N LYS A 271 -26.00 -17.33 -8.91
CA LYS A 271 -26.54 -15.99 -8.61
C LYS A 271 -27.36 -15.50 -9.79
#